data_AF-A0A940RTT7-F1
#
_entry.id   AF-A0A940RTT7-F1
#
_cell.length_a   1.000
_cell.length_b   1.000
_cell.length_c   1.000
_cell.angle_alpha   90.00
_cell.angle_beta   90.00
_cell.angle_gamma   90.00
#
_symmetry.space_group_name_H-M   'P 1'
#
loop_
_entity.id
_entity.type
_entity.pdbx_description
1 polymer ?
#
loop_
_entity_poly.entity_id
_entity_poly.type
_entity_poly.pdbx_seq_one_letter_code
_entity_poly.pdbx_strand_id
1 'polypeptide(L)'
;MSEPNANGTRAPQPLTAAANPPVQPLASNLLPSDVVRISATAHVPAPTRQLTQVAKLIDVSKCIGCKACQSACIEWNDTHPEIEENVGVYENPHDLTPEMFTLMRFSEFDNPDTGDRCCRQHRSPHR
;
A
#
# COMPACT_ATOMS: atom_id res chain seq x y z
N MET A 1 34.20 26.55 -2.64
CA MET A 1 33.20 27.08 -1.69
C MET A 1 32.51 25.86 -1.12
N SER A 2 33.02 25.40 0.02
CA SER A 2 32.62 24.15 0.66
C SER A 2 31.62 24.52 1.77
N GLU A 3 30.41 24.02 1.70
CA GLU A 3 29.43 24.21 2.77
C GLU A 3 29.87 23.49 4.06
N PRO A 4 29.68 24.11 5.23
CA PRO A 4 30.03 23.51 6.51
C PRO A 4 29.03 22.43 6.92
N ASN A 5 29.58 21.33 7.42
CA ASN A 5 28.92 20.14 7.91
C ASN A 5 28.01 20.50 9.11
N ALA A 6 26.71 20.68 8.87
CA ALA A 6 25.72 20.78 9.92
C ALA A 6 25.61 19.43 10.63
N ASN A 7 25.93 19.43 11.92
CA ASN A 7 25.89 18.29 12.83
C ASN A 7 24.44 17.80 13.04
N GLY A 8 23.84 17.23 11.99
CA GLY A 8 22.51 16.65 12.00
C GLY A 8 22.63 15.15 12.22
N THR A 9 22.53 14.72 13.47
CA THR A 9 22.38 13.30 13.81
C THR A 9 21.13 12.78 13.09
N ARG A 10 21.33 12.06 11.99
CA ARG A 10 20.27 11.31 11.31
C ARG A 10 19.67 10.36 12.36
N ALA A 11 18.35 10.40 12.53
CA ALA A 11 17.66 9.47 13.43
C ALA A 11 18.13 8.04 13.11
N PRO A 12 18.34 7.19 14.14
CA PRO A 12 18.70 5.79 13.93
C PRO A 12 17.72 5.19 12.92
N GLN A 13 18.24 4.49 11.92
CA GLN A 13 17.37 3.84 10.94
C GLN A 13 16.40 2.92 11.70
N PRO A 14 15.11 2.87 11.31
CA PRO A 14 14.16 2.00 11.98
C PRO A 14 14.69 0.56 11.95
N LEU A 15 14.91 -0.02 13.12
CA LEU A 15 15.45 -1.37 13.30
C LEU A 15 14.54 -2.46 12.69
N THR A 16 13.33 -2.09 12.28
CA THR A 16 12.35 -2.94 11.60
C THR A 16 12.44 -2.90 10.07
N ALA A 17 13.18 -1.97 9.46
CA ALA A 17 13.38 -1.93 8.00
C ALA A 17 14.82 -2.36 7.63
N ALA A 18 15.34 -3.36 8.33
CA ALA A 18 16.64 -3.93 8.04
C ALA A 18 16.57 -4.77 6.76
N ALA A 19 17.19 -4.24 5.70
CA ALA A 19 17.51 -4.89 4.42
C ALA A 19 16.31 -5.36 3.58
N ASN A 20 16.49 -5.32 2.26
CA ASN A 20 15.64 -6.12 1.38
C ASN A 20 15.67 -7.57 1.87
N PRO A 21 14.51 -8.24 1.93
CA PRO A 21 14.48 -9.62 2.37
C PRO A 21 15.46 -10.46 1.54
N PRO A 22 16.07 -11.50 2.15
CA PRO A 22 16.91 -12.45 1.41
C PRO A 22 16.19 -12.92 0.14
N VAL A 23 16.88 -12.90 -1.01
CA VAL A 23 16.35 -13.46 -2.29
C VAL A 23 16.23 -14.98 -2.25
N GLN A 24 16.70 -15.62 -1.18
CA GLN A 24 16.51 -17.04 -0.95
C GLN A 24 15.01 -17.35 -0.80
N PRO A 25 14.53 -18.45 -1.39
CA PRO A 25 13.16 -18.90 -1.16
C PRO A 25 13.01 -19.33 0.30
N LEU A 26 12.23 -18.56 1.06
CA LEU A 26 11.76 -18.96 2.38
C LEU A 26 10.43 -19.71 2.23
N ALA A 27 10.26 -20.80 2.97
CA ALA A 27 8.96 -21.43 3.09
C ALA A 27 7.97 -20.46 3.75
N SER A 28 6.74 -20.40 3.23
CA SER A 28 5.69 -19.57 3.83
C SER A 28 5.41 -20.02 5.26
N ASN A 29 5.52 -19.10 6.21
CA ASN A 29 5.11 -19.32 7.60
C ASN A 29 3.60 -19.18 7.82
N LEU A 30 2.85 -18.85 6.76
CA LEU A 30 1.40 -18.72 6.74
C LEU A 30 0.81 -19.87 5.92
N LEU A 31 0.06 -20.74 6.58
CA LEU A 31 -0.54 -21.93 5.98
C LEU A 31 -2.04 -21.74 5.70
N PRO A 32 -2.65 -22.50 4.77
CA PRO A 32 -4.10 -22.47 4.56
C PRO A 32 -4.92 -22.78 5.82
N SER A 33 -4.36 -23.55 6.77
CA SER A 33 -4.96 -23.84 8.08
C SER A 33 -4.95 -22.67 9.06
N ASP A 34 -4.26 -21.58 8.74
CA ASP A 34 -4.17 -20.37 9.57
C ASP A 34 -5.22 -19.32 9.17
N VAL A 35 -6.02 -19.59 8.14
CA VAL A 35 -6.94 -18.61 7.57
C VAL A 35 -8.16 -18.41 8.47
N VAL A 36 -8.36 -17.17 8.93
CA VAL A 36 -9.47 -16.79 9.82
C VAL A 36 -10.69 -16.32 9.03
N ARG A 37 -10.48 -15.58 7.93
CA ARG A 37 -11.53 -15.04 7.06
C ARG A 37 -11.05 -14.96 5.62
N ILE A 38 -11.97 -15.21 4.68
CA ILE A 38 -11.76 -15.09 3.23
C ILE A 38 -12.94 -14.34 2.65
N SER A 39 -12.69 -13.39 1.76
CA SER A 39 -13.73 -12.65 1.05
C SER A 39 -14.62 -13.59 0.23
N ALA A 40 -15.93 -13.32 0.21
CA ALA A 40 -16.93 -14.08 -0.54
C ALA A 40 -17.06 -15.58 -0.18
N THR A 41 -16.48 -16.04 0.93
CA THR A 41 -16.61 -17.43 1.41
C THR A 41 -17.54 -17.49 2.61
N ALA A 42 -18.65 -18.24 2.48
CA ALA A 42 -19.68 -18.33 3.51
C ALA A 42 -19.27 -19.13 4.76
N HIS A 43 -18.41 -20.15 4.60
CA HIS A 43 -17.95 -20.99 5.70
C HIS A 43 -16.45 -21.23 5.58
N VAL A 44 -15.68 -20.73 6.57
CA VAL A 44 -14.24 -20.97 6.71
C VAL A 44 -14.04 -21.85 7.95
N PRO A 45 -13.32 -22.99 7.85
CA PRO A 45 -13.01 -23.83 9.00
C PRO A 45 -12.25 -23.05 10.08
N ALA A 46 -12.40 -23.46 11.34
CA ALA A 46 -11.65 -22.85 12.44
C ALA A 46 -10.13 -23.08 12.25
N PRO A 47 -9.30 -22.05 12.47
CA PRO A 47 -7.86 -22.16 12.27
C PRO A 47 -7.22 -23.07 13.33
N THR A 48 -6.18 -23.81 12.94
CA THR A 48 -5.47 -24.75 13.84
C THR A 48 -4.66 -24.04 14.93
N ARG A 49 -4.25 -22.78 14.69
CA ARG A 49 -3.53 -21.95 15.65
C ARG A 49 -3.91 -20.47 15.51
N GLN A 50 -3.70 -19.71 16.57
CA GLN A 50 -3.91 -18.27 16.59
C GLN A 50 -2.58 -17.54 16.33
N LEU A 51 -2.51 -16.75 15.26
CA LEU A 51 -1.36 -15.91 14.93
C LEU A 51 -1.45 -14.53 15.60
N THR A 52 -0.30 -13.90 15.82
CA THR A 52 -0.23 -12.50 16.27
C THR A 52 -0.92 -11.60 15.25
N GLN A 53 -1.84 -10.75 15.72
CA GLN A 53 -2.50 -9.78 14.86
C GLN A 53 -1.51 -8.70 14.42
N VAL A 54 -1.49 -8.43 13.12
CA VAL A 54 -0.68 -7.37 12.51
C VAL A 54 -1.59 -6.36 11.83
N ALA A 55 -1.10 -5.12 11.67
CA ALA A 55 -1.83 -4.05 11.00
C ALA A 55 -0.93 -3.30 10.02
N LYS A 56 -1.53 -2.77 8.95
CA LYS A 56 -0.88 -1.88 7.99
C LYS A 56 -1.47 -0.48 8.16
N LEU A 57 -0.65 0.48 8.60
CA LEU A 57 -1.04 1.88 8.70
C LEU A 57 -0.69 2.60 7.39
N ILE A 58 -1.69 3.22 6.76
CA ILE A 58 -1.51 4.09 5.61
C ILE A 58 -1.92 5.51 6.04
N ASP A 59 -0.93 6.37 6.29
CA ASP A 59 -1.15 7.76 6.65
C ASP A 59 -1.28 8.63 5.39
N VAL A 60 -2.53 8.91 5.00
CA VAL A 60 -2.84 9.70 3.81
C VAL A 60 -2.41 11.16 3.89
N SER A 61 -2.12 11.70 5.09
CA SER A 61 -1.64 13.08 5.24
C SER A 61 -0.20 13.27 4.74
N LYS A 62 0.57 12.17 4.65
CA LYS A 62 1.94 12.15 4.15
C LYS A 62 2.08 11.50 2.78
N CYS A 63 0.99 10.97 2.24
CA CYS A 63 1.01 10.30 0.95
C CYS A 63 1.09 11.33 -0.18
N ILE A 64 2.03 11.16 -1.11
CA ILE A 64 2.29 12.09 -2.21
C ILE A 64 1.77 11.61 -3.58
N GLY A 65 1.01 10.51 -3.61
CA GLY A 65 0.45 10.02 -4.88
C GLY A 65 1.44 9.32 -5.83
N CYS A 66 2.62 8.89 -5.37
CA CYS A 66 3.70 8.39 -6.24
C CYS A 66 3.47 7.03 -6.92
N LYS A 67 2.41 6.30 -6.54
CA LYS A 67 2.07 4.94 -7.02
C LYS A 67 3.12 3.85 -6.75
N ALA A 68 4.16 4.11 -5.96
CA ALA A 68 5.17 3.10 -5.62
C ALA A 68 4.57 1.85 -4.94
N CYS A 69 3.53 2.02 -4.13
CA CYS A 69 2.80 0.91 -3.51
C CYS A 69 2.07 0.01 -4.53
N GLN A 70 1.63 0.55 -5.67
CA GLN A 70 1.05 -0.25 -6.75
C GLN A 70 2.14 -1.07 -7.43
N SER A 71 3.22 -0.41 -7.87
CA SER A 71 4.34 -1.10 -8.54
C SER A 71 4.93 -2.21 -7.66
N ALA A 72 5.13 -1.95 -6.37
CA ALA A 72 5.63 -2.96 -5.44
C ALA A 72 4.66 -4.13 -5.25
N CYS A 73 3.34 -3.87 -5.27
CA CYS A 73 2.33 -4.92 -5.17
C CYS A 73 2.34 -5.83 -6.39
N ILE A 74 2.44 -5.24 -7.59
CA ILE A 74 2.49 -5.97 -8.86
C ILE A 74 3.74 -6.85 -8.90
N GLU A 75 4.91 -6.26 -8.64
CA GLU A 75 6.19 -6.96 -8.62
C GLU A 75 6.19 -8.13 -7.62
N TRP A 76 5.71 -7.89 -6.39
CA TRP A 76 5.72 -8.92 -5.35
C TRP A 76 4.74 -10.07 -5.63
N ASN A 77 3.60 -9.79 -6.25
CA ASN A 77 2.59 -10.81 -6.54
C ASN A 77 2.71 -11.39 -7.96
N ASP A 78 3.71 -10.96 -8.74
CA ASP A 78 3.95 -11.40 -10.12
C ASP A 78 2.70 -11.23 -11.02
N THR A 79 1.97 -10.13 -10.83
CA THR A 79 0.77 -9.82 -11.62
C THR A 79 1.11 -9.00 -12.86
N HIS A 80 0.25 -9.07 -13.87
CA HIS A 80 0.46 -8.42 -15.17
C HIS A 80 -0.80 -7.64 -15.58
N PRO A 81 -1.08 -6.50 -14.92
CA PRO A 81 -2.25 -5.69 -15.23
C PRO A 81 -2.14 -5.08 -16.64
N GLU A 82 -3.28 -4.96 -17.31
CA GLU A 82 -3.35 -4.37 -18.66
C GLU A 82 -2.99 -2.87 -18.65
N ILE A 83 -2.51 -2.39 -19.79
CA ILE A 83 -2.23 -0.97 -20.00
C ILE A 83 -3.53 -0.26 -20.37
N GLU A 84 -3.99 0.61 -19.48
CA GLU A 84 -5.20 1.41 -19.67
C GLU A 84 -4.92 2.80 -20.26
N GLU A 85 -5.98 3.43 -20.78
CA GLU A 85 -5.94 4.77 -21.34
C GLU A 85 -6.19 5.86 -20.29
N ASN A 86 -5.62 7.05 -20.53
CA ASN A 86 -5.89 8.21 -19.71
C ASN A 86 -7.23 8.86 -20.10
N VAL A 87 -8.17 8.95 -19.16
CA VAL A 87 -9.51 9.55 -19.35
C VAL A 87 -9.63 10.96 -18.75
N GLY A 88 -8.51 11.67 -18.56
CA GLY A 88 -8.49 13.00 -17.95
C GLY A 88 -8.36 13.00 -16.43
N VAL A 89 -8.01 11.86 -15.82
CA VAL A 89 -7.70 11.73 -14.40
C VAL A 89 -6.35 11.02 -14.20
N TYR A 90 -5.70 11.26 -13.07
CA TYR A 90 -4.42 10.64 -12.71
C TYR A 90 -4.56 9.19 -12.23
N GLU A 91 -5.75 8.80 -11.78
CA GLU A 91 -6.07 7.42 -11.40
C GLU A 91 -5.89 6.52 -12.63
N ASN A 92 -5.05 5.50 -12.49
CA ASN A 92 -4.78 4.51 -13.52
C ASN A 92 -4.05 3.32 -12.87
N PRO A 93 -4.52 2.07 -13.00
CA PRO A 93 -5.83 1.64 -13.52
C PRO A 93 -7.05 2.28 -12.82
N HIS A 94 -8.19 2.32 -13.50
CA HIS A 94 -9.42 2.99 -13.02
C HIS A 94 -10.14 2.23 -11.91
N ASP A 95 -9.97 0.90 -11.82
CA ASP A 95 -10.53 0.10 -10.74
C ASP A 95 -9.72 -1.16 -10.44
N LEU A 96 -10.00 -1.79 -9.30
CA LEU A 96 -9.34 -3.02 -8.88
C LEU A 96 -9.65 -4.13 -9.88
N THR A 97 -8.63 -4.91 -10.21
CA THR A 97 -8.75 -6.07 -11.10
C THR A 97 -8.14 -7.30 -10.44
N PRO A 98 -8.38 -8.51 -10.97
CA PRO A 98 -7.67 -9.71 -10.51
C PRO A 98 -6.13 -9.63 -10.63
N GLU A 99 -5.62 -8.67 -11.40
CA GLU A 99 -4.18 -8.41 -11.58
C GLU A 99 -3.72 -7.14 -10.84
N MET A 100 -4.62 -6.43 -10.14
CA MET A 100 -4.37 -5.16 -9.46
C MET A 100 -5.05 -5.09 -8.09
N PHE A 101 -4.32 -5.49 -7.04
CA PHE A 101 -4.86 -5.64 -5.68
C PHE A 101 -4.90 -4.36 -4.85
N THR A 102 -4.19 -3.32 -5.27
CA THR A 102 -4.14 -2.04 -4.57
C THR A 102 -4.12 -0.90 -5.58
N LEU A 103 -4.78 0.19 -5.25
CA LEU A 103 -4.89 1.36 -6.13
C LEU A 103 -4.77 2.67 -5.36
N MET A 104 -4.16 3.63 -6.03
CA MET A 104 -4.16 5.02 -5.62
C MET A 104 -5.37 5.73 -6.20
N ARG A 105 -6.30 6.11 -5.32
CA ARG A 105 -7.47 6.91 -5.72
C ARG A 105 -7.22 8.39 -5.53
N PHE A 106 -7.57 9.20 -6.51
CA PHE A 106 -7.40 10.64 -6.45
C PHE A 106 -8.76 11.33 -6.38
N SER A 107 -8.96 12.18 -5.39
CA SER A 107 -10.14 13.03 -5.29
C SER A 107 -9.70 14.47 -5.09
N GLU A 108 -10.05 15.32 -6.06
CA GLU A 108 -9.86 16.75 -5.94
C GLU A 108 -10.96 17.33 -5.04
N PHE A 109 -10.55 18.08 -4.02
CA PHE A 109 -11.45 18.80 -3.14
C PHE A 109 -10.95 20.23 -2.97
N ASP A 110 -11.81 21.20 -3.29
CA ASP A 110 -11.53 22.60 -3.02
C ASP A 110 -11.82 22.88 -1.54
N ASN A 111 -10.79 23.26 -0.78
CA ASN A 111 -10.93 23.59 0.63
C ASN A 111 -11.58 24.97 0.79
N PRO A 112 -12.80 25.08 1.34
CA PRO A 112 -13.46 26.37 1.49
C PRO A 112 -12.73 27.32 2.44
N ASP A 113 -11.92 26.79 3.37
CA ASP A 113 -11.24 27.58 4.39
C ASP A 113 -9.89 28.14 3.90
N THR A 114 -9.20 27.44 3.01
CA THR A 114 -7.86 27.86 2.51
C THR A 114 -7.84 28.19 1.02
N GLY A 115 -8.88 27.81 0.26
CA GLY A 115 -8.91 27.91 -1.19
C GLY A 115 -8.02 26.90 -1.93
N ASP A 116 -7.33 26.02 -1.20
CA ASP A 116 -6.43 25.03 -1.80
C ASP A 116 -7.20 23.85 -2.38
N ARG A 117 -6.81 23.43 -3.58
CA ARG A 117 -7.27 22.16 -4.17
C ARG A 117 -6.45 21.00 -3.63
N CYS A 118 -7.02 20.24 -2.71
CA CYS A 118 -6.40 19.04 -2.15
C CYS A 118 -6.72 17.82 -3.01
N CYS A 119 -5.70 17.19 -3.59
CA CYS A 119 -5.78 15.82 -4.09
C CYS A 119 -5.64 14.85 -2.90
N ARG A 120 -6.75 14.41 -2.30
CA ARG A 120 -6.70 13.41 -1.22
C ARG A 120 -6.80 12.00 -1.78
N GLN A 121 -6.05 11.08 -1.17
CA GLN A 121 -6.38 9.67 -1.28
C GLN A 121 -7.64 9.37 -0.46
N HIS A 122 -8.69 8.96 -1.16
CA HIS A 122 -9.96 8.60 -0.53
C HIS A 122 -9.85 7.20 0.10
N ARG A 123 -10.16 7.09 1.40
CA ARG A 123 -10.72 5.85 1.94
C ARG A 123 -12.23 6.01 1.80
N SER A 124 -12.86 5.32 0.86
CA SER A 124 -14.33 5.36 0.73
C SER A 124 -14.97 5.20 2.12
N PRO A 125 -15.81 6.16 2.57
CA PRO A 125 -16.51 6.03 3.84
C PRO A 125 -17.57 4.92 3.82
N HIS A 126 -17.82 4.28 2.67
CA HIS A 126 -18.76 3.18 2.54
C HIS A 126 -18.24 2.05 1.65
N ARG A 127 -17.66 1.04 2.29
CA ARG A 127 -17.97 -0.40 2.10
C ARG A 127 -17.47 -1.18 3.31
#